data_AF-A0A4S0JFA6-F1
#
_entry.id   AF-A0A4S0JFA6-F1
#
_cell.length_a   1.000
_cell.length_b   1.000
_cell.length_c   1.000
_cell.angle_alpha   90.00
_cell.angle_beta   90.00
_cell.angle_gamma   90.00
#
_symmetry.space_group_name_H-M   'P 1'
#
loop_
_entity.id
_entity.type
_entity.pdbx_description
1 polymer ?
#
loop_
_entity_poly.entity_id
_entity_poly.type
_entity_poly.pdbx_seq_one_letter_code
_entity_poly.pdbx_strand_id
1 'polypeptide(L)'
;MTGSIEVASIGMVTAVGLDAPSSCAAMRAKVDGFQETRFRGPRGGWLTGAPVPLPRTWIGEKRIAHLAAGAIVEAFDNFPEARGQTALILCIGEEGRPGHPVRNPANLLRRIADIVEVDAYSRSRVVAYGRPSGHVA
;
A
#
# COMPACT_ATOMS: atom_id res chain seq x y z
N MET A 1 12.08 27.19 8.52
CA MET A 1 10.84 27.14 9.32
C MET A 1 10.37 25.68 9.28
N THR A 2 10.49 24.95 10.39
CA THR A 2 9.97 23.58 10.50
C THR A 2 8.53 23.67 10.97
N GLY A 3 7.56 23.39 10.09
CA GLY A 3 6.16 23.24 10.51
C GLY A 3 5.96 21.91 11.25
N SER A 4 5.00 21.85 12.16
CA SER A 4 4.53 20.57 12.72
C SER A 4 3.80 19.78 11.63
N ILE A 5 4.03 18.47 11.60
CA ILE A 5 3.30 17.53 10.73
C ILE A 5 2.41 16.68 11.63
N GLU A 6 1.15 16.56 11.26
CA GLU A 6 0.14 15.79 12.00
C GLU A 6 -0.52 14.78 11.06
N VAL A 7 -1.03 13.69 11.62
CA VAL A 7 -1.82 12.71 10.87
C VAL A 7 -3.28 13.14 10.91
N ALA A 8 -3.77 13.73 9.82
CA ALA A 8 -5.17 14.14 9.72
C ALA A 8 -6.11 12.92 9.56
N SER A 9 -5.72 11.96 8.72
CA SER A 9 -6.48 10.73 8.49
C SER A 9 -5.60 9.56 8.11
N ILE A 10 -6.18 8.36 8.18
CA ILE A 10 -5.54 7.10 7.78
C ILE A 10 -6.51 6.27 6.96
N GLY A 11 -5.96 5.39 6.13
CA GLY A 11 -6.68 4.28 5.53
C GLY A 11 -5.78 3.06 5.43
N MET A 12 -6.36 1.87 5.43
CA MET A 12 -5.60 0.62 5.50
C MET A 12 -6.23 -0.46 4.66
N VAL A 13 -5.39 -1.18 3.92
CA VAL A 13 -5.79 -2.42 3.23
C VAL A 13 -4.79 -3.50 3.60
N THR A 14 -5.23 -4.50 4.35
CA THR A 14 -4.38 -5.51 5.00
C THR A 14 -4.91 -6.93 4.82
N ALA A 15 -4.17 -7.93 5.30
CA ALA A 15 -4.61 -9.33 5.24
C ALA A 15 -5.80 -9.65 6.17
N VAL A 16 -6.10 -8.76 7.12
CA VAL A 16 -7.11 -8.98 8.17
C VAL A 16 -8.24 -7.95 8.17
N GLY A 17 -8.17 -6.95 7.29
CA GLY A 17 -9.17 -5.90 7.15
C GLY A 17 -8.92 -5.10 5.87
N LEU A 18 -9.98 -4.62 5.24
CA LEU A 18 -9.91 -3.81 4.01
C LEU A 18 -10.16 -2.31 4.25
N ASP A 19 -10.26 -1.95 5.52
CA ASP A 19 -10.34 -0.58 6.03
C ASP A 19 -9.54 -0.46 7.34
N ALA A 20 -9.28 0.75 7.80
CA ALA A 20 -8.56 1.07 9.03
C ALA A 20 -9.30 0.60 10.29
N PRO A 21 -10.62 0.79 10.48
CA PRO A 21 -11.32 0.28 11.65
C PRO A 21 -11.20 -1.24 11.83
N SER A 22 -11.48 -2.02 10.77
CA SER A 22 -11.41 -3.49 10.79
C SER A 22 -9.98 -3.99 10.95
N SER A 23 -9.01 -3.41 10.22
CA SER A 23 -7.60 -3.77 10.34
C SER A 23 -7.09 -3.52 11.77
N CYS A 24 -7.39 -2.35 12.34
CA CYS A 24 -6.99 -2.02 13.71
C CYS A 24 -7.66 -2.92 14.74
N ALA A 25 -8.95 -3.24 14.58
CA ALA A 25 -9.67 -4.14 15.48
C ALA A 25 -9.07 -5.55 15.45
N ALA A 26 -8.80 -6.09 14.26
CA ALA A 26 -8.16 -7.39 14.08
C ALA A 26 -6.76 -7.45 14.73
N MET A 27 -5.93 -6.42 14.52
CA MET A 27 -4.60 -6.33 15.14
C MET A 27 -4.67 -6.32 16.67
N ARG A 28 -5.61 -5.55 17.26
CA ARG A 28 -5.83 -5.54 18.73
C ARG A 28 -6.35 -6.88 19.26
N ALA A 29 -7.20 -7.56 18.48
CA ALA A 29 -7.72 -8.88 18.80
C ALA A 29 -6.71 -10.01 18.53
N LYS A 30 -5.49 -9.69 18.05
CA LYS A 30 -4.45 -10.66 17.67
C LYS A 30 -4.91 -11.64 16.59
N VAL A 31 -5.84 -11.21 15.73
CA VAL A 31 -6.23 -11.96 14.55
C VAL A 31 -5.11 -11.80 13.52
N ASP A 32 -4.59 -12.92 13.02
CA ASP A 32 -3.65 -12.93 11.91
C ASP A 32 -4.30 -13.37 10.59
N GLY A 33 -3.62 -13.07 9.48
CA GLY A 33 -4.02 -13.47 8.14
C GLY A 33 -3.05 -14.44 7.48
N PHE A 34 -2.18 -15.09 8.28
CA PHE A 34 -1.16 -15.99 7.76
C PHE A 34 -1.78 -17.29 7.28
N GLN A 35 -1.41 -17.71 6.08
CA GLN A 35 -1.83 -18.97 5.49
C GLN A 35 -0.74 -19.50 4.56
N GLU A 36 -0.80 -20.80 4.28
CA GLU A 36 0.02 -21.38 3.22
C GLU A 36 -0.37 -20.78 1.87
N THR A 37 0.63 -20.27 1.15
CA THR A 37 0.44 -19.73 -0.19
C THR A 37 0.69 -20.80 -1.24
N ARG A 38 0.33 -20.49 -2.49
CA ARG A 38 0.63 -21.34 -3.65
C ARG A 38 2.07 -21.16 -4.18
N PHE A 39 2.95 -20.49 -3.42
CA PHE A 39 4.34 -20.31 -3.79
C PHE A 39 5.20 -21.33 -3.05
N ARG A 40 6.05 -22.07 -3.76
CA ARG A 40 7.00 -22.99 -3.15
C ARG A 40 8.28 -22.26 -2.79
N GLY A 41 8.79 -22.51 -1.59
CA GLY A 41 10.07 -21.99 -1.14
C GLY A 41 11.25 -22.81 -1.68
N PRO A 42 12.49 -22.33 -1.46
CA PRO A 42 13.71 -23.02 -1.93
C PRO A 42 13.85 -24.47 -1.43
N ARG A 43 13.21 -24.81 -0.31
CA ARG A 43 13.22 -26.17 0.29
C ARG A 43 12.01 -27.04 -0.11
N GLY A 44 11.22 -26.63 -1.10
CA GLY A 44 10.07 -27.38 -1.61
C GLY A 44 8.78 -27.29 -0.78
N GLY A 45 8.81 -26.73 0.43
CA GLY A 45 7.60 -26.45 1.21
C GLY A 45 6.81 -25.25 0.67
N TRP A 46 5.51 -25.17 0.99
CA TRP A 46 4.70 -23.98 0.72
C TRP A 46 5.19 -22.82 1.59
N LEU A 47 5.24 -21.62 1.00
CA LEU A 47 5.58 -20.41 1.74
C LEU A 47 4.36 -19.93 2.51
N THR A 48 4.50 -19.68 3.80
CA THR A 48 3.51 -18.94 4.58
C THR A 48 3.55 -17.47 4.19
N GLY A 49 2.38 -16.88 3.98
CA GLY A 49 2.22 -15.46 3.67
C GLY A 49 0.88 -14.95 4.16
N ALA A 50 0.63 -13.65 4.00
CA ALA A 50 -0.60 -13.00 4.42
C ALA A 50 -1.28 -12.30 3.24
N PRO A 51 -1.99 -13.04 2.36
CA PRO A 51 -2.61 -12.46 1.19
C PRO A 51 -3.83 -11.60 1.56
N VAL A 52 -3.88 -10.38 1.05
CA VAL A 52 -5.08 -9.52 1.18
C VAL A 52 -6.29 -10.15 0.46
N PRO A 53 -7.45 -10.31 1.11
CA PRO A 53 -8.64 -10.92 0.49
C PRO A 53 -9.37 -9.90 -0.40
N LEU A 54 -8.81 -9.61 -1.58
CA LEU A 54 -9.48 -8.74 -2.55
C LEU A 54 -10.62 -9.49 -3.26
N PRO A 55 -11.75 -8.82 -3.55
CA PRO A 55 -12.89 -9.43 -4.24
C PRO A 55 -12.58 -9.85 -5.69
N ARG A 56 -11.49 -9.31 -6.27
CA ARG A 56 -11.02 -9.66 -7.61
C ARG A 56 -9.64 -10.29 -7.55
N THR A 57 -9.40 -11.27 -8.43
CA THR A 57 -8.13 -12.03 -8.56
C THR A 57 -7.04 -11.23 -9.29
N TRP A 58 -6.86 -9.96 -8.92
CA TRP A 58 -5.77 -9.15 -9.47
C TRP A 58 -4.41 -9.66 -8.99
N ILE A 59 -3.45 -9.63 -9.89
CA ILE A 59 -2.05 -10.01 -9.67
C ILE A 59 -1.11 -8.85 -10.09
N GLY A 60 0.14 -8.92 -9.63
CA GLY A 60 1.20 -7.99 -10.03
C GLY A 60 0.91 -6.51 -9.69
N GLU A 61 1.38 -5.61 -10.54
CA GLU A 61 1.22 -4.16 -10.35
C GLU A 61 -0.24 -3.71 -10.25
N LYS A 62 -1.15 -4.35 -10.98
CA LYS A 62 -2.57 -4.02 -10.93
C LYS A 62 -3.13 -4.23 -9.53
N ARG A 63 -2.77 -5.34 -8.90
CA ARG A 63 -3.14 -5.63 -7.51
C ARG A 63 -2.63 -4.55 -6.57
N ILE A 64 -1.34 -4.21 -6.67
CA ILE A 64 -0.69 -3.24 -5.79
C ILE A 64 -1.32 -1.86 -5.92
N ALA A 65 -1.59 -1.42 -7.16
CA ALA A 65 -2.22 -0.13 -7.40
C ALA A 65 -3.59 -0.04 -6.72
N HIS A 66 -4.42 -1.09 -6.81
CA HIS A 66 -5.73 -1.09 -6.17
C HIS A 66 -5.66 -1.23 -4.63
N LEU A 67 -4.67 -1.94 -4.10
CA LEU A 67 -4.44 -1.99 -2.65
C LEU A 67 -4.09 -0.61 -2.09
N ALA A 68 -3.13 0.07 -2.72
CA ALA A 68 -2.71 1.41 -2.31
C ALA A 68 -3.84 2.43 -2.51
N ALA A 69 -4.53 2.38 -3.66
CA ALA A 69 -5.65 3.28 -3.93
C ALA A 69 -6.80 3.09 -2.94
N GLY A 70 -7.14 1.86 -2.55
CA GLY A 70 -8.18 1.62 -1.54
C GLY A 70 -7.85 2.29 -0.20
N ALA A 71 -6.61 2.17 0.26
CA ALA A 71 -6.16 2.84 1.48
C ALA A 71 -6.17 4.38 1.37
N ILE A 72 -5.79 4.92 0.21
CA ILE A 72 -5.80 6.37 -0.02
C ILE A 72 -7.23 6.92 -0.11
N VAL A 73 -8.14 6.21 -0.78
CA VAL A 73 -9.56 6.59 -0.88
C VAL A 73 -10.18 6.66 0.51
N GLU A 74 -9.97 5.64 1.34
CA GLU A 74 -10.46 5.63 2.73
C GLU A 74 -9.90 6.82 3.53
N ALA A 75 -8.60 7.13 3.39
CA ALA A 75 -8.02 8.28 4.05
C ALA A 75 -8.68 9.60 3.61
N PHE A 76 -9.06 9.72 2.35
CA PHE A 76 -9.79 10.89 1.83
C PHE A 76 -11.25 10.96 2.26
N ASP A 77 -11.89 9.87 2.67
CA ASP A 77 -13.30 9.93 3.09
C ASP A 77 -13.51 10.82 4.32
N ASN A 78 -12.49 10.96 5.16
CA ASN A 78 -12.49 11.89 6.30
C ASN A 78 -12.08 13.33 5.93
N PHE A 79 -11.39 13.52 4.79
CA PHE A 79 -10.92 14.83 4.31
C PHE A 79 -11.01 14.92 2.76
N PRO A 80 -12.22 14.99 2.17
CA PRO A 80 -12.39 14.93 0.72
C PRO A 80 -11.69 16.05 -0.04
N GLU A 81 -11.58 17.23 0.58
CA GLU A 81 -10.92 18.42 0.03
C GLU A 81 -9.43 18.22 -0.27
N ALA A 82 -8.79 17.21 0.33
CA ALA A 82 -7.37 16.94 0.13
C ALA A 82 -7.05 16.30 -1.24
N ARG A 83 -8.04 15.68 -1.93
CA ARG A 83 -7.83 14.91 -3.17
C ARG A 83 -7.05 15.70 -4.24
N GLY A 84 -7.43 16.94 -4.53
CA GLY A 84 -6.82 17.73 -5.61
C GLY A 84 -5.41 18.27 -5.35
N GLN A 85 -4.94 18.30 -4.09
CA GLN A 85 -3.69 18.99 -3.72
C GLN A 85 -2.65 18.06 -3.07
N THR A 86 -3.00 16.80 -2.84
CA THR A 86 -2.16 15.87 -2.09
C THR A 86 -0.97 15.38 -2.91
N ALA A 87 0.24 15.61 -2.38
CA ALA A 87 1.43 14.94 -2.87
C ALA A 87 1.45 13.47 -2.43
N LEU A 88 1.71 12.55 -3.36
CA LEU A 88 1.80 11.13 -3.04
C LEU A 88 3.26 10.71 -2.83
N ILE A 89 3.57 10.21 -1.63
CA ILE A 89 4.86 9.57 -1.35
C ILE A 89 4.64 8.06 -1.30
N LEU A 90 5.01 7.37 -2.39
CA LEU A 90 4.81 5.93 -2.52
C LEU A 90 6.02 5.16 -2.00
N CYS A 91 5.84 4.51 -0.86
CA CYS A 91 6.84 3.66 -0.22
C CYS A 91 6.72 2.21 -0.73
N ILE A 92 7.79 1.66 -1.30
CA ILE A 92 7.81 0.29 -1.84
C ILE A 92 9.03 -0.51 -1.37
N GLY A 93 9.04 -1.79 -1.75
CA GLY A 93 10.18 -2.69 -1.56
C GLY A 93 11.46 -2.17 -2.20
N GLU A 94 12.60 -2.60 -1.68
CA GLU A 94 13.91 -2.27 -2.22
C GLU A 94 14.11 -2.76 -3.66
N GLU A 95 14.88 -1.99 -4.44
CA GLU A 95 15.26 -2.38 -5.79
C GLU A 95 16.06 -3.69 -5.79
N GLY A 96 15.84 -4.53 -6.81
CA GLY A 96 16.53 -5.82 -6.95
C GLY A 96 16.01 -6.95 -6.04
N ARG A 97 14.97 -6.70 -5.21
CA ARG A 97 14.36 -7.76 -4.39
C ARG A 97 13.84 -8.91 -5.29
N PRO A 98 14.17 -10.18 -5.00
CA PRO A 98 13.64 -11.31 -5.76
C PRO A 98 12.11 -11.32 -5.78
N GLY A 99 11.53 -11.49 -6.97
CA GLY A 99 10.08 -11.50 -7.15
C GLY A 99 9.41 -10.13 -6.99
N HIS A 100 10.15 -9.02 -7.07
CA HIS A 100 9.60 -7.67 -7.02
C HIS A 100 8.59 -7.45 -8.18
N PRO A 101 7.29 -7.27 -7.90
CA PRO A 101 6.26 -7.23 -8.93
C PRO A 101 6.18 -5.90 -9.67
N VAL A 102 6.81 -4.84 -9.16
CA VAL A 102 6.76 -3.49 -9.74
C VAL A 102 7.98 -3.27 -10.62
N ARG A 103 7.76 -3.12 -11.94
CA ARG A 103 8.84 -2.93 -12.91
C ARG A 103 9.26 -1.46 -13.01
N ASN A 104 8.28 -0.56 -12.94
CA ASN A 104 8.51 0.88 -13.01
C ASN A 104 7.70 1.57 -11.89
N PRO A 105 8.34 1.94 -10.79
CA PRO A 105 7.66 2.59 -9.66
C PRO A 105 6.98 3.92 -10.01
N ALA A 106 7.53 4.70 -10.94
CA ALA A 106 6.91 5.95 -11.38
C ALA A 106 5.60 5.70 -12.15
N ASN A 107 5.54 4.63 -12.95
CA ASN A 107 4.29 4.22 -13.61
C ASN A 107 3.26 3.70 -12.60
N LEU A 108 3.68 2.95 -11.58
CA LEU A 108 2.79 2.53 -10.50
C LEU A 108 2.21 3.74 -9.75
N LEU A 109 3.05 4.71 -9.40
CA LEU A 109 2.63 5.96 -8.75
C LEU A 109 1.60 6.71 -9.60
N ARG A 110 1.86 6.89 -10.90
CA ARG A 110 0.90 7.51 -11.82
C ARG A 110 -0.42 6.76 -11.87
N ARG A 111 -0.37 5.42 -11.97
CA ARG A 111 -1.56 4.58 -11.99
C ARG A 111 -2.37 4.66 -10.71
N ILE A 112 -1.72 4.77 -9.55
CA ILE A 112 -2.40 4.99 -8.26
C ILE A 112 -3.06 6.37 -8.28
N ALA A 113 -2.32 7.41 -8.69
CA ALA A 113 -2.83 8.77 -8.76
C ALA A 113 -4.06 8.89 -9.69
N ASP A 114 -4.04 8.20 -10.84
CA ASP A 114 -5.18 8.13 -11.76
C ASP A 114 -6.40 7.46 -11.10
N ILE A 115 -6.20 6.41 -10.30
CA ILE A 115 -7.31 5.72 -9.61
C ILE A 115 -7.92 6.59 -8.50
N VAL A 116 -7.09 7.37 -7.81
CA VAL A 116 -7.52 8.21 -6.67
C VAL A 116 -7.82 9.66 -7.05
N GLU A 117 -7.75 9.97 -8.35
CA GLU A 117 -8.06 11.27 -8.95
C GLU A 117 -7.24 12.42 -8.33
N VAL A 118 -5.92 12.22 -8.19
CA VAL A 118 -4.99 13.26 -7.68
C VAL A 118 -3.95 13.65 -8.74
N ASP A 119 -3.53 14.92 -8.73
CA ASP A 119 -2.52 15.43 -9.66
C ASP A 119 -1.11 14.96 -9.29
N ALA A 120 -0.64 13.92 -9.97
CA ALA A 120 0.56 13.18 -9.61
C ALA A 120 1.91 13.93 -9.72
N TYR A 121 1.97 15.20 -10.13
CA TYR A 121 3.09 15.60 -10.99
C TYR A 121 4.23 16.43 -10.38
N SER A 122 4.01 17.34 -9.43
CA SER A 122 5.11 18.25 -9.00
C SER A 122 5.81 17.85 -7.70
N ARG A 123 5.12 17.17 -6.78
CA ARG A 123 5.63 16.88 -5.43
C ARG A 123 5.62 15.40 -5.05
N SER A 124 5.01 14.55 -5.87
CA SER A 124 4.92 13.11 -5.61
C SER A 124 6.26 12.42 -5.85
N ARG A 125 6.57 11.41 -5.03
CA ARG A 125 7.88 10.73 -5.04
C ARG A 125 7.72 9.25 -4.73
N VAL A 126 8.69 8.45 -5.19
CA VAL A 126 8.82 7.04 -4.81
C VAL A 126 9.98 6.90 -3.85
N VAL A 127 9.78 6.13 -2.78
CA VAL A 127 10.82 5.76 -1.81
C VAL A 127 10.93 4.22 -1.79
N ALA A 128 11.99 3.69 -2.42
CA ALA A 128 12.23 2.25 -2.58
C ALA A 128 13.30 1.73 -1.61
N TYR A 129 13.06 1.89 -0.30
CA TYR A 129 13.99 1.52 0.78
C TYR A 129 13.56 0.26 1.55
N GLY A 130 12.53 -0.48 1.09
CA GLY A 130 12.07 -1.67 1.77
C GLY A 130 11.29 -1.38 3.05
N ARG A 131 11.57 -2.17 4.11
CA ARG A 131 10.92 -2.02 5.42
C ARG A 131 10.99 -0.60 6.02
N PRO A 132 12.11 0.13 5.95
CA PRO A 132 12.20 1.49 6.49
C PRO A 132 11.66 2.60 5.57
N SER A 133 11.09 2.30 4.39
CA SER A 133 10.68 3.33 3.43
C SER A 133 9.79 4.44 4.03
N GLY A 134 8.86 4.09 4.92
CA GLY A 134 7.98 5.07 5.57
C GLY A 134 8.69 6.01 6.56
N HIS A 135 9.86 5.63 7.07
CA HIS A 135 10.68 6.50 7.94
C HIS A 135 11.62 7.41 7.14
N VAL A 136 12.00 6.97 5.93
CA VAL A 136 12.87 7.73 5.01
C VAL A 136 12.09 8.80 4.24
N ALA A 137 10.81 8.56 3.99
CA ALA A 137 9.86 9.46 3.33
C ALA A 137 9.66 10.77 4.11
#